data_AF-A0A9W9YGR0-F1
#
_entry.id   AF-A0A9W9YGR0-F1
#
_cell.length_a   1.000
_cell.length_b   1.000
_cell.length_c   1.000
_cell.angle_alpha   90.00
_cell.angle_beta   90.00
_cell.angle_gamma   90.00
#
_symmetry.space_group_name_H-M   'P 1'
#
loop_
_entity.id
_entity.type
_entity.pdbx_description
1 polymer ?
#
loop_
_entity_poly.entity_id
_entity_poly.type
_entity_poly.pdbx_seq_one_letter_code
_entity_poly.pdbx_strand_id
1 'polypeptide(L)'
;MTEKFPRKISVLHHIRRVKRHFFNCSSHTIINVLQYETLFSLQQRREGAIVIHSLVCLYCFGALAVLCDHYFCASLEKLCKRLRIPTDVAGATFMAAGSSMPTLFIAIASVFMGEGDIGLGTIIGSTMFNILFISGICGLCSGMAIALHMWPLLRDSIAYTIHLTALLIAIEDNIVHWYEAVVFSVFILRVYRHYVFQQKTRSLVQEGLCKILRVSQGIRNGPYGGPPGKSE
;
A
#
# COMPACT_ATOMS: atom_id res chain seq x y z
N MET A 1 -39.14 29.71 38.05
CA MET A 1 -38.43 28.56 38.64
C MET A 1 -39.01 27.33 37.96
N THR A 2 -38.35 26.61 37.07
CA THR A 2 -37.03 25.96 37.18
C THR A 2 -36.52 25.64 35.76
N GLU A 3 -35.54 26.38 35.26
CA GLU A 3 -34.14 25.95 34.99
C GLU A 3 -33.91 24.56 34.35
N LYS A 4 -33.46 24.63 33.08
CA LYS A 4 -32.31 23.93 32.44
C LYS A 4 -32.12 22.42 32.69
N PHE A 5 -32.40 21.64 31.65
CA PHE A 5 -31.75 20.33 31.39
C PHE A 5 -30.58 20.52 30.41
N PRO A 6 -29.30 20.42 30.82
CA PRO A 6 -28.18 20.54 29.89
C PRO A 6 -27.99 19.24 29.11
N ARG A 7 -28.30 19.32 27.82
CA ARG A 7 -28.02 18.32 26.78
C ARG A 7 -26.50 18.27 26.51
N LYS A 8 -25.70 17.61 27.37
CA LYS A 8 -24.23 17.48 27.16
C LYS A 8 -23.58 16.28 27.88
N ILE A 9 -24.09 15.06 27.65
CA ILE A 9 -23.45 13.82 28.17
C ILE A 9 -23.16 12.76 27.07
N SER A 10 -23.57 12.97 25.81
CA SER A 10 -23.39 11.94 24.77
C SER A 10 -21.93 11.81 24.27
N VAL A 11 -21.20 12.92 24.15
CA VAL A 11 -19.84 12.89 23.56
C VAL A 11 -18.80 12.31 24.53
N LEU A 12 -18.88 12.64 25.82
CA LEU A 12 -17.91 12.15 26.81
C LEU A 12 -18.10 10.65 27.11
N HIS A 13 -19.34 10.15 27.03
CA HIS A 13 -19.62 8.72 27.21
C HIS A 13 -19.15 7.90 25.99
N HIS A 14 -19.27 8.46 24.78
CA HIS A 14 -18.75 7.84 23.57
C HIS A 14 -17.21 7.82 23.56
N ILE A 15 -16.54 8.93 23.92
CA ILE A 15 -15.07 8.97 24.07
C ILE A 15 -14.60 8.02 25.18
N ARG A 16 -15.32 7.94 26.32
CA ARG A 16 -14.99 6.98 27.39
C ARG A 16 -15.23 5.53 26.97
N ARG A 17 -16.22 5.22 26.12
CA ARG A 17 -16.42 3.87 25.56
C ARG A 17 -15.32 3.52 24.57
N VAL A 18 -14.97 4.41 23.64
CA VAL A 18 -13.90 4.20 22.66
C VAL A 18 -12.55 4.00 23.37
N LYS A 19 -12.24 4.80 24.40
CA LYS A 19 -11.00 4.66 25.18
C LYS A 19 -10.95 3.36 26.00
N ARG A 20 -12.11 2.89 26.51
CA ARG A 20 -12.22 1.63 27.25
C ARG A 20 -12.13 0.42 26.31
N HIS A 21 -12.64 0.51 25.08
CA HIS A 21 -12.44 -0.50 24.03
C HIS A 21 -10.97 -0.57 23.60
N PHE A 22 -10.30 0.58 23.41
CA PHE A 22 -8.89 0.61 23.03
C PHE A 22 -7.96 -0.01 24.08
N PHE A 23 -8.22 0.23 25.38
CA PHE A 23 -7.42 -0.36 26.46
C PHE A 23 -7.72 -1.85 26.70
N ASN A 24 -8.94 -2.31 26.39
CA ASN A 24 -9.35 -3.71 26.54
C ASN A 24 -9.03 -4.57 25.29
N CYS A 25 -8.78 -3.94 24.13
CA CYS A 25 -8.36 -4.62 22.90
C CYS A 25 -6.89 -5.07 22.91
N SER A 26 -6.04 -4.59 23.83
CA SER A 26 -4.63 -4.98 23.83
C SER A 26 -4.38 -6.38 24.42
N SER A 27 -5.34 -6.98 25.14
CA SER A 27 -5.11 -8.24 25.86
C SER A 27 -5.99 -9.43 25.44
N HIS A 28 -7.07 -9.25 24.67
CA HIS A 28 -8.00 -10.37 24.42
C HIS A 28 -8.42 -10.64 22.97
N THR A 29 -8.45 -9.65 22.07
CA THR A 29 -8.94 -9.90 20.68
C THR A 29 -7.82 -10.33 19.74
N ILE A 30 -6.66 -9.65 19.75
CA ILE A 30 -5.53 -10.02 18.87
C ILE A 30 -4.94 -11.40 19.25
N ILE A 31 -5.00 -11.78 20.52
CA ILE A 31 -4.45 -13.04 21.04
C ILE A 31 -5.37 -14.24 20.75
N ASN A 32 -6.70 -14.05 20.70
CA ASN A 32 -7.63 -15.13 20.41
C ASN A 32 -7.90 -15.33 18.91
N VAL A 33 -7.81 -14.26 18.09
CA VAL A 33 -8.16 -14.31 16.65
C VAL A 33 -7.10 -15.05 15.81
N LEU A 34 -5.85 -15.06 16.27
CA LEU A 34 -4.79 -15.92 15.72
C LEU A 34 -4.29 -16.84 16.83
N GLN A 35 -5.18 -17.69 17.39
CA GLN A 35 -4.77 -18.86 18.16
C GLN A 35 -4.02 -19.85 17.25
N TYR A 36 -2.82 -19.47 16.81
CA TYR A 36 -1.73 -20.41 16.85
C TYR A 36 -1.55 -20.73 18.33
N GLU A 37 -1.62 -22.00 18.72
CA GLU A 37 -1.16 -22.48 20.03
C GLU A 37 0.18 -21.79 20.31
N THR A 38 0.16 -20.72 21.09
CA THR A 38 1.38 -20.02 21.43
C THR A 38 2.17 -21.02 22.23
N LEU A 39 3.30 -21.47 21.70
CA LEU A 39 4.21 -22.46 22.28
C LEU A 39 4.57 -22.21 23.76
N PHE A 40 4.19 -21.06 24.32
CA PHE A 40 4.41 -20.66 25.70
C PHE A 40 3.17 -20.03 26.34
N SER A 41 2.86 -20.47 27.56
CA SER A 41 1.82 -19.92 28.42
C SER A 41 2.14 -18.49 28.90
N LEU A 42 1.12 -17.71 29.28
CA LEU A 42 1.27 -16.37 29.89
C LEU A 42 2.19 -16.37 31.12
N GLN A 43 2.24 -17.48 31.86
CA GLN A 43 3.12 -17.66 33.01
C GLN A 43 4.60 -17.67 32.58
N GLN A 44 4.94 -18.40 31.51
CA GLN A 44 6.30 -18.46 30.94
C GLN A 44 6.75 -17.14 30.32
N ARG A 45 5.82 -16.36 29.72
CA ARG A 45 6.15 -15.01 29.22
C ARG A 45 6.58 -14.08 30.34
N ARG A 46 5.93 -14.16 31.51
CA ARG A 46 6.25 -13.36 32.69
C ARG A 46 7.57 -13.76 33.37
N GLU A 47 7.99 -15.01 33.21
CA GLU A 47 9.26 -15.55 33.72
C GLU A 47 10.47 -15.31 32.79
N GLY A 48 10.30 -14.55 31.69
CA GLY A 48 11.41 -14.14 30.81
C GLY A 48 11.33 -14.70 29.38
N ALA A 49 10.35 -15.53 29.04
CA ALA A 49 10.18 -16.05 27.68
C ALA A 49 9.82 -14.98 26.63
N ILE A 50 9.57 -13.73 27.06
CA ILE A 50 9.44 -12.56 26.17
C ILE A 50 10.71 -12.35 25.33
N VAL A 51 11.91 -12.58 25.91
CA VAL A 51 13.18 -12.40 25.19
C VAL A 51 13.33 -13.45 24.08
N ILE A 52 12.92 -14.69 24.36
CA ILE A 52 12.95 -15.77 23.36
C ILE A 52 11.94 -15.47 22.24
N HIS A 53 10.73 -15.00 22.58
CA HIS A 53 9.75 -14.58 21.59
C HIS A 53 10.24 -13.42 20.71
N SER A 54 10.85 -12.39 21.29
CA SER A 54 11.35 -11.26 20.52
C SER A 54 12.48 -11.66 19.57
N LEU A 55 13.38 -12.56 20.01
CA LEU A 55 14.43 -13.12 19.16
C LEU A 55 13.87 -13.95 18.00
N VAL A 56 12.86 -14.81 18.26
CA VAL A 56 12.21 -15.60 17.20
C VAL A 56 11.49 -14.67 16.21
N CYS A 57 10.77 -13.65 16.68
CA CYS A 57 10.13 -12.67 15.81
C CYS A 57 11.14 -11.92 14.94
N LEU A 58 12.28 -11.52 15.51
CA LEU A 58 13.34 -10.83 14.77
C LEU A 58 14.00 -11.76 13.74
N TYR A 59 14.22 -13.02 14.09
CA TYR A 59 14.72 -14.04 13.17
C TYR A 59 13.74 -14.26 12.00
N CYS A 60 12.45 -14.44 12.29
CA CYS A 60 11.42 -14.61 11.25
C CYS A 60 11.31 -13.38 10.34
N PHE A 61 11.40 -12.17 10.92
CA PHE A 61 11.40 -10.93 10.14
C PHE A 61 12.62 -10.86 9.20
N GLY A 62 13.81 -11.18 9.70
CA GLY A 62 15.02 -11.24 8.88
C GLY A 62 14.93 -12.31 7.79
N ALA A 63 14.44 -13.50 8.11
CA ALA A 63 14.24 -14.58 7.15
C ALA A 63 13.27 -14.20 6.03
N LEU A 64 12.16 -13.54 6.37
CA LEU A 64 11.21 -13.02 5.38
C LEU A 64 11.82 -11.92 4.52
N ALA A 65 12.62 -11.02 5.10
CA ALA A 65 13.31 -9.99 4.33
C ALA A 65 14.27 -10.61 3.29
N VAL A 66 15.07 -11.60 3.69
CA VAL A 66 15.96 -12.35 2.80
C VAL A 66 15.17 -13.13 1.74
N LEU A 67 14.03 -13.73 2.13
CA LEU A 67 13.16 -14.45 1.19
C LEU A 67 12.58 -13.53 0.12
N CYS A 68 12.09 -12.35 0.54
CA CYS A 68 11.54 -11.34 -0.36
C CYS A 68 12.59 -10.81 -1.34
N ASP A 69 13.80 -10.51 -0.87
CA ASP A 69 14.85 -9.94 -1.71
C ASP A 69 15.46 -10.98 -2.66
N HIS A 70 15.98 -12.09 -2.12
CA HIS A 70 16.75 -13.04 -2.93
C HIS A 70 15.89 -14.02 -3.74
N TYR A 71 14.73 -14.44 -3.22
CA TYR A 71 13.94 -15.49 -3.88
C TYR A 71 12.74 -14.92 -4.62
N PHE A 72 11.98 -14.01 -4.00
CA PHE A 72 10.77 -13.46 -4.61
C PHE A 72 11.09 -12.53 -5.80
N CYS A 73 11.98 -11.54 -5.62
CA CYS A 73 12.37 -10.65 -6.73
C CYS A 73 13.01 -11.42 -7.90
N ALA A 74 13.95 -12.35 -7.62
CA ALA A 74 14.60 -13.15 -8.66
C ALA A 74 13.63 -14.07 -9.42
N SER A 75 12.62 -14.61 -8.73
CA SER A 75 11.57 -15.42 -9.37
C SER A 75 10.67 -14.56 -10.26
N LEU A 76 10.34 -13.34 -9.82
CA LEU A 76 9.57 -12.39 -10.62
C LEU A 76 10.33 -11.99 -11.89
N GLU A 77 11.63 -11.70 -11.82
CA GLU A 77 12.40 -11.38 -13.03
C GLU A 77 12.40 -12.52 -14.06
N LYS A 78 12.58 -13.77 -13.60
CA LYS A 78 12.52 -14.96 -14.48
C LYS A 78 11.14 -15.10 -15.11
N LEU A 79 10.07 -14.86 -14.33
CA LEU A 79 8.70 -14.89 -14.83
C LEU A 79 8.48 -13.79 -15.89
N CYS A 80 8.97 -12.58 -15.67
CA CYS A 80 8.88 -11.46 -16.61
C CYS A 80 9.59 -11.77 -17.93
N LYS A 81 10.79 -12.37 -17.87
CA LYS A 81 11.55 -12.81 -19.05
C LYS A 81 10.77 -13.84 -19.87
N ARG A 82 10.04 -14.75 -19.24
CA ARG A 82 9.20 -15.75 -19.93
C ARG A 82 7.92 -15.14 -20.51
N LEU A 83 7.27 -14.24 -19.78
CA LEU A 83 6.03 -13.58 -20.20
C LEU A 83 6.25 -12.38 -21.14
N ARG A 84 7.51 -11.98 -21.41
CA ARG A 84 7.88 -10.78 -22.17
C ARG A 84 7.23 -9.49 -21.63
N ILE A 85 7.07 -9.41 -20.31
CA ILE A 85 6.54 -8.24 -19.62
C ILE A 85 7.73 -7.39 -19.13
N PRO A 86 7.72 -6.06 -19.34
CA PRO A 86 8.74 -5.18 -18.78
C PRO A 86 8.76 -5.24 -17.25
N THR A 87 9.96 -5.26 -16.67
CA THR A 87 10.20 -5.39 -15.23
C THR A 87 9.51 -4.28 -14.42
N ASP A 88 9.40 -3.07 -14.97
CA ASP A 88 8.74 -1.94 -14.32
C ASP A 88 7.24 -2.19 -14.12
N VAL A 89 6.58 -2.80 -15.10
CA VAL A 89 5.15 -3.16 -15.01
C VAL A 89 4.97 -4.31 -14.05
N ALA A 90 5.90 -5.26 -14.03
CA ALA A 90 5.84 -6.38 -13.10
C ALA A 90 6.06 -5.96 -11.64
N GLY A 91 6.96 -5.00 -11.38
CA GLY A 91 7.11 -4.38 -10.07
C GLY A 91 5.82 -3.68 -9.63
N ALA A 92 5.23 -2.88 -10.51
CA ALA A 92 3.98 -2.17 -10.23
C ALA A 92 2.78 -3.11 -9.97
N THR A 93 2.83 -4.36 -10.44
CA THR A 93 1.69 -5.29 -10.36
C THR A 93 1.95 -6.45 -9.40
N PHE A 94 2.94 -7.29 -9.69
CA PHE A 94 3.19 -8.51 -8.91
C PHE A 94 3.89 -8.25 -7.59
N MET A 95 4.87 -7.33 -7.54
CA MET A 95 5.49 -6.97 -6.26
C MET A 95 4.50 -6.24 -5.36
N ALA A 96 3.74 -5.29 -5.92
CA ALA A 96 2.67 -4.60 -5.19
C ALA A 96 1.59 -5.56 -4.67
N ALA A 97 1.15 -6.52 -5.49
CA ALA A 97 0.19 -7.55 -5.09
C ALA A 97 0.77 -8.47 -3.99
N GLY A 98 2.00 -8.97 -4.18
CA GLY A 98 2.67 -9.85 -3.23
C GLY A 98 2.83 -9.23 -1.84
N SER A 99 3.22 -7.95 -1.78
CA SER A 99 3.33 -7.21 -0.51
C SER A 99 1.99 -7.04 0.20
N SER A 100 0.87 -7.03 -0.53
CA SER A 100 -0.48 -6.81 0.02
C SER A 100 -1.22 -8.11 0.35
N MET A 101 -0.74 -9.26 -0.14
CA MET A 101 -1.35 -10.57 0.11
C MET A 101 -1.49 -10.92 1.60
N PRO A 102 -0.50 -10.68 2.48
CA PRO A 102 -0.65 -10.98 3.90
C PRO A 102 -1.79 -10.19 4.54
N THR A 103 -1.89 -8.90 4.23
CA THR A 103 -2.97 -8.03 4.72
C THR A 103 -4.33 -8.48 4.20
N LEU A 104 -4.40 -8.90 2.93
CA LEU A 104 -5.61 -9.46 2.35
C LEU A 104 -6.03 -10.75 3.06
N PHE A 105 -5.08 -11.64 3.36
CA PHE A 105 -5.38 -12.89 4.07
C PHE A 105 -5.92 -12.61 5.48
N ILE A 106 -5.29 -11.69 6.22
CA ILE A 106 -5.75 -11.28 7.56
C ILE A 106 -7.17 -10.69 7.49
N ALA A 107 -7.45 -9.84 6.49
CA ALA A 107 -8.76 -9.26 6.28
C ALA A 107 -9.83 -10.34 5.99
N ILE A 108 -9.54 -11.28 5.10
CA ILE A 108 -10.46 -12.39 4.80
C ILE A 108 -10.70 -13.24 6.04
N ALA A 109 -9.63 -13.60 6.78
CA ALA A 109 -9.74 -14.38 8.01
C ALA A 109 -10.61 -13.66 9.06
N SER A 110 -10.43 -12.36 9.25
CA SER A 110 -11.22 -11.58 10.22
C SER A 110 -12.72 -11.55 9.88
N VAL A 111 -13.09 -11.54 8.59
CA VAL A 111 -14.48 -11.59 8.17
C VAL A 111 -15.10 -12.96 8.48
N PHE A 112 -14.37 -14.05 8.23
CA PHE A 112 -14.84 -15.40 8.56
C PHE A 112 -14.99 -15.63 10.07
N MET A 113 -14.20 -14.92 10.89
CA MET A 113 -14.26 -15.02 12.34
C MET A 113 -15.31 -14.09 12.98
N GLY A 114 -16.05 -13.32 12.20
CA GLY A 114 -17.07 -12.38 12.69
C GLY A 114 -16.50 -11.08 13.28
N GLU A 115 -15.20 -10.83 13.13
CA GLU A 115 -14.50 -9.64 13.63
C GLU A 115 -14.04 -8.72 12.47
N GLY A 116 -14.96 -8.39 11.57
CA GLY A 116 -14.69 -7.60 10.36
C GLY A 116 -14.10 -6.20 10.65
N ASP A 117 -14.48 -5.58 11.76
CA ASP A 117 -13.99 -4.25 12.16
C ASP A 117 -12.48 -4.24 12.41
N ILE A 118 -11.95 -5.32 12.98
CA ILE A 118 -10.51 -5.50 13.25
C ILE A 118 -9.75 -5.72 11.93
N GLY A 119 -10.37 -6.45 10.99
CA GLY A 119 -9.88 -6.59 9.62
C GLY A 119 -9.73 -5.24 8.92
N LEU A 120 -10.79 -4.45 8.90
CA LEU A 120 -10.81 -3.12 8.26
C LEU A 120 -9.76 -2.19 8.87
N GLY A 121 -9.64 -2.15 10.20
CA GLY A 121 -8.62 -1.36 10.88
C GLY A 121 -7.19 -1.76 10.49
N THR A 122 -6.94 -3.05 10.31
CA THR A 122 -5.65 -3.58 9.87
C THR A 122 -5.33 -3.20 8.42
N ILE A 123 -6.30 -3.25 7.51
CA ILE A 123 -6.13 -2.86 6.11
C ILE A 123 -5.76 -1.37 6.01
N ILE A 124 -6.55 -0.51 6.66
CA ILE A 124 -6.36 0.94 6.61
C ILE A 124 -5.01 1.30 7.26
N GLY A 125 -4.70 0.73 8.43
CA GLY A 125 -3.44 0.97 9.13
C GLY A 125 -2.20 0.54 8.34
N SER A 126 -2.22 -0.66 7.75
CA SER A 126 -1.13 -1.17 6.90
C SER A 126 -0.89 -0.28 5.68
N THR A 127 -1.97 0.19 5.06
CA THR A 127 -1.86 1.06 3.87
C THR A 127 -1.29 2.45 4.22
N MET A 128 -1.73 3.04 5.33
CA MET A 128 -1.16 4.29 5.84
C MET A 128 0.32 4.15 6.17
N PHE A 129 0.70 3.04 6.81
CA PHE A 129 2.09 2.75 7.14
C PHE A 129 2.96 2.62 5.89
N ASN A 130 2.50 1.92 4.85
CA ASN A 130 3.24 1.78 3.60
C ASN A 130 3.43 3.13 2.87
N ILE A 131 2.41 3.98 2.86
CA ILE A 131 2.48 5.27 2.15
C ILE A 131 3.30 6.31 2.92
N LEU A 132 3.18 6.37 4.25
CA LEU A 132 3.84 7.40 5.06
C LEU A 132 5.24 6.96 5.50
N PHE A 133 5.34 5.80 6.12
CA PHE A 133 6.57 5.34 6.76
C PHE A 133 7.53 4.71 5.76
N ILE A 134 7.08 3.72 4.99
CA ILE A 134 7.96 3.01 4.04
C ILE A 134 8.42 3.95 2.93
N SER A 135 7.48 4.64 2.25
CA SER A 135 7.83 5.62 1.21
C SER A 135 8.73 6.74 1.75
N GLY A 136 8.47 7.24 2.96
CA GLY A 136 9.27 8.28 3.60
C GLY A 136 10.71 7.84 3.86
N ILE A 137 10.90 6.64 4.43
CA ILE A 137 12.24 6.09 4.68
C ILE A 137 12.95 5.76 3.37
N CYS A 138 12.27 5.18 2.39
CA CYS A 138 12.85 4.93 1.07
C CYS A 138 13.34 6.23 0.42
N GLY A 139 12.57 7.32 0.51
CA GLY A 139 12.99 8.63 0.03
C GLY A 139 14.21 9.19 0.76
N LEU A 140 14.25 9.08 2.10
CA LEU A 140 15.39 9.53 2.91
C LEU A 140 16.66 8.70 2.67
N CYS A 141 16.52 7.38 2.51
CA CYS A 141 17.63 6.46 2.32
C CYS A 141 18.09 6.35 0.85
N SER A 142 17.34 6.87 -0.13
CA SER A 142 17.67 6.69 -1.55
C SER A 142 18.96 7.39 -1.99
N GLY A 143 19.44 8.39 -1.24
CA GLY A 143 20.70 9.09 -1.54
C GLY A 143 20.80 9.79 -2.90
N MET A 144 19.72 9.80 -3.70
CA MET A 144 19.67 10.29 -5.07
C MET A 144 18.44 11.18 -5.27
N ALA A 145 18.57 12.20 -6.12
CA ALA A 145 17.44 13.04 -6.52
C ALA A 145 16.51 12.26 -7.46
N ILE A 146 15.41 11.74 -6.91
CA ILE A 146 14.36 11.11 -7.68
C ILE A 146 13.54 12.22 -8.36
N ALA A 147 13.60 12.32 -9.68
CA ALA A 147 12.78 13.28 -10.43
C ALA A 147 11.30 12.83 -10.43
N LEU A 148 10.55 13.22 -9.41
CA LEU A 148 9.11 12.96 -9.35
C LEU A 148 8.34 13.97 -10.19
N HIS A 149 7.51 13.46 -11.11
CA HIS A 149 6.56 14.28 -11.83
C HIS A 149 5.33 14.55 -10.95
N MET A 150 5.02 15.82 -10.70
CA MET A 150 3.94 16.21 -9.77
C MET A 150 2.55 15.72 -10.18
N TRP A 151 2.26 15.62 -11.49
CA TRP A 151 0.91 15.28 -11.98
C TRP A 151 0.43 13.85 -11.61
N PRO A 152 1.19 12.76 -11.89
CA PRO A 152 0.84 11.42 -11.40
C PRO A 152 0.70 11.36 -9.89
N LEU A 153 1.61 12.01 -9.16
CA LEU A 153 1.62 11.96 -7.69
C LEU A 153 0.36 12.60 -7.11
N LEU A 154 0.01 13.81 -7.57
CA LEU A 154 -1.21 14.49 -7.15
C LEU A 154 -2.47 13.67 -7.50
N ARG A 155 -2.54 13.13 -8.72
CA ARG A 155 -3.67 12.30 -9.18
C ARG A 155 -3.84 11.07 -8.30
N ASP A 156 -2.76 10.35 -8.02
CA ASP A 156 -2.80 9.11 -7.26
C ASP A 156 -3.17 9.41 -5.79
N SER A 157 -2.67 10.51 -5.21
CA SER A 157 -3.08 10.98 -3.89
C SER A 157 -4.56 11.38 -3.82
N ILE A 158 -5.09 12.09 -4.82
CA ILE A 158 -6.51 12.48 -4.86
C ILE A 158 -7.41 11.26 -5.00
N ALA A 159 -7.11 10.35 -5.94
CA ALA A 159 -7.88 9.12 -6.13
C ALA A 159 -7.90 8.27 -4.86
N TYR A 160 -6.76 8.17 -4.18
CA TYR A 160 -6.63 7.46 -2.93
C TYR A 160 -7.42 8.12 -1.79
N THR A 161 -7.41 9.45 -1.69
CA THR A 161 -8.18 10.22 -0.70
C THR A 161 -9.69 10.07 -0.92
N ILE A 162 -10.15 10.13 -2.16
CA ILE A 162 -11.56 9.89 -2.52
C ILE A 162 -11.97 8.47 -2.12
N HIS A 163 -11.12 7.48 -2.42
CA HIS A 163 -11.40 6.09 -2.08
C HIS A 163 -11.51 5.86 -0.57
N LEU A 164 -10.56 6.40 0.20
CA LEU A 164 -10.57 6.28 1.66
C LEU A 164 -11.77 7.01 2.27
N THR A 165 -12.12 8.19 1.75
CA THR A 165 -13.27 8.96 2.24
C THR A 165 -14.57 8.24 1.96
N ALA A 166 -14.74 7.69 0.75
CA ALA A 166 -15.91 6.90 0.41
C ALA A 166 -16.02 5.65 1.30
N LEU A 167 -14.90 4.97 1.59
CA LEU A 167 -14.85 3.85 2.52
C LEU A 167 -15.29 4.25 3.94
N LEU A 168 -14.81 5.40 4.43
CA LEU A 168 -15.20 5.90 5.77
C LEU A 168 -16.70 6.21 5.86
N ILE A 169 -17.29 6.79 4.79
CA ILE A 169 -18.74 7.06 4.72
C ILE A 169 -19.52 5.74 4.72
N ALA A 170 -19.09 4.75 3.94
CA ALA A 170 -19.76 3.44 3.90
C ALA A 170 -19.71 2.69 5.24
N ILE A 171 -18.72 2.98 6.08
CA ILE A 171 -18.59 2.38 7.42
C ILE A 171 -19.46 3.10 8.46
N GLU A 172 -19.96 4.32 8.19
CA GLU A 172 -20.76 5.09 9.15
C GLU A 172 -22.04 4.34 9.57
N ASP A 173 -22.65 3.62 8.63
CA ASP A 173 -23.89 2.87 8.85
C ASP A 173 -23.66 1.51 9.54
N ASN A 174 -22.41 1.11 9.82
CA ASN A 174 -21.99 -0.15 10.46
C ASN A 174 -22.54 -1.44 9.81
N ILE A 175 -23.12 -1.35 8.61
CA ILE A 175 -23.66 -2.48 7.86
C ILE A 175 -23.11 -2.39 6.44
N VAL A 176 -22.20 -3.30 6.08
CA VAL A 176 -21.64 -3.37 4.72
C VAL A 176 -22.49 -4.31 3.89
N HIS A 177 -23.17 -3.78 2.88
CA HIS A 177 -23.91 -4.61 1.94
C HIS A 177 -23.01 -5.12 0.80
N TRP A 178 -23.33 -6.29 0.25
CA TRP A 178 -22.56 -6.89 -0.84
C TRP A 178 -22.53 -6.00 -2.09
N TYR A 179 -23.58 -5.21 -2.35
CA TYR A 179 -23.62 -4.31 -3.50
C TYR A 179 -22.66 -3.12 -3.32
N GLU A 180 -22.45 -2.64 -2.09
CA GLU A 180 -21.49 -1.57 -1.80
C GLU A 180 -20.08 -2.05 -2.09
N ALA A 181 -19.75 -3.27 -1.66
CA ALA A 181 -18.47 -3.91 -1.96
C ALA A 181 -18.25 -4.07 -3.48
N VAL A 182 -19.28 -4.43 -4.24
CA VAL A 182 -19.21 -4.51 -5.71
C VAL A 182 -19.00 -3.12 -6.33
N VAL A 183 -19.71 -2.09 -5.86
CA VAL A 183 -19.55 -0.72 -6.34
C VAL A 183 -18.13 -0.20 -6.07
N PHE A 184 -17.58 -0.43 -4.87
CA PHE A 184 -16.18 -0.10 -4.54
C PHE A 184 -15.19 -0.85 -5.44
N SER A 185 -15.41 -2.14 -5.67
CA SER A 185 -14.55 -2.95 -6.54
C SER A 185 -14.57 -2.45 -7.99
N VAL A 186 -15.75 -2.10 -8.52
CA VAL A 186 -15.90 -1.55 -9.87
C VAL A 186 -15.26 -0.16 -9.96
N PHE A 187 -15.39 0.68 -8.93
CA PHE A 187 -14.74 1.98 -8.86
C PHE A 187 -13.21 1.84 -8.92
N ILE A 188 -12.63 0.92 -8.12
CA ILE A 188 -11.19 0.62 -8.14
C ILE A 188 -10.76 0.15 -9.54
N LEU A 189 -11.50 -0.77 -10.16
CA LEU A 189 -11.17 -1.27 -11.49
C LEU A 189 -11.25 -0.18 -12.56
N ARG A 190 -12.22 0.73 -12.46
CA ARG A 190 -12.34 1.91 -13.35
C ARG A 190 -11.15 2.85 -13.19
N VAL A 191 -10.78 3.18 -11.96
CA VAL A 191 -9.61 4.03 -11.66
C VAL A 191 -8.33 3.38 -12.15
N TYR A 192 -8.12 2.09 -11.89
CA TYR A 192 -6.96 1.33 -12.35
C TYR A 192 -6.87 1.29 -13.88
N ARG A 193 -7.98 1.01 -14.58
CA ARG A 193 -8.00 1.03 -16.05
C ARG A 193 -7.71 2.43 -16.60
N HIS A 194 -8.24 3.47 -15.96
CA HIS A 194 -7.93 4.85 -16.33
C HIS A 194 -6.45 5.18 -16.11
N TYR A 195 -5.86 4.71 -15.01
CA TYR A 195 -4.42 4.83 -14.73
C TYR A 195 -3.59 4.16 -15.83
N VAL A 196 -3.85 2.89 -16.14
CA VAL A 196 -3.11 2.12 -17.16
C VAL A 196 -3.26 2.77 -18.53
N PHE A 197 -4.46 3.26 -18.85
CA PHE A 197 -4.72 3.97 -20.10
C PHE A 197 -3.89 5.27 -20.17
N GLN A 198 -3.90 6.10 -19.13
CA GLN A 198 -3.09 7.33 -19.10
C GLN A 198 -1.59 7.03 -19.21
N GLN A 199 -1.10 5.98 -18.53
CA GLN A 199 0.30 5.57 -18.59
C GLN A 199 0.68 5.11 -20.01
N LYS A 200 -0.20 4.36 -20.67
CA LYS A 200 -0.01 3.91 -22.06
C LYS A 200 -0.03 5.07 -23.05
N THR A 201 -0.93 6.04 -22.87
CA THR A 201 -0.96 7.25 -23.71
C THR A 201 0.32 8.07 -23.54
N ARG A 202 0.82 8.23 -22.32
CA ARG A 202 2.04 9.01 -22.05
C ARG A 202 3.30 8.37 -22.64
N SER A 203 3.41 7.04 -22.62
CA SER A 203 4.51 6.31 -23.26
C SER A 203 4.46 6.42 -24.79
N LEU A 204 3.28 6.28 -25.40
CA LEU A 204 3.11 6.46 -26.86
C LEU A 204 3.45 7.89 -27.32
N VAL A 205 3.05 8.90 -26.55
CA VAL A 205 3.37 10.31 -26.83
C VAL A 205 4.87 10.56 -26.76
N GLN A 206 5.58 10.00 -25.78
CA GLN A 206 7.04 10.13 -25.69
C GLN A 206 7.76 9.44 -26.86
N GLU A 207 7.34 8.23 -27.24
CA GLU A 207 7.92 7.54 -28.39
C GLU A 207 7.69 8.32 -29.70
N GLY A 208 6.49 8.90 -29.88
CA GLY A 208 6.16 9.75 -31.01
C GLY A 208 7.01 11.02 -31.06
N LEU A 209 7.14 11.73 -29.93
CA LEU A 209 8.00 12.90 -29.79
C LEU A 209 9.47 12.59 -30.08
N CYS A 210 9.98 11.47 -29.57
CA CYS A 210 11.36 11.05 -29.81
C CYS A 210 11.62 10.74 -31.29
N LYS A 211 10.66 10.11 -31.98
CA LYS A 211 10.74 9.88 -33.44
C LYS A 211 10.73 11.19 -34.22
N ILE A 212 9.84 12.13 -33.88
CA ILE A 212 9.76 13.44 -34.54
C ILE A 212 11.03 14.26 -34.31
N LEU A 213 11.57 14.25 -33.08
CA LEU A 213 12.83 14.93 -32.75
C LEU A 213 14.02 14.31 -33.49
N ARG A 214 14.10 12.98 -33.61
CA ARG A 214 15.14 12.31 -34.41
C ARG A 214 15.06 12.66 -35.90
N VAL A 215 13.85 12.72 -36.47
CA VAL A 215 13.66 13.16 -37.86
C VAL A 215 14.08 14.63 -38.03
N SER A 216 13.70 15.51 -37.10
CA SER A 216 14.09 16.93 -37.11
C SER A 216 15.61 17.12 -36.99
N GLN A 217 16.29 16.33 -36.16
CA GLN A 217 17.77 16.35 -36.08
C GLN A 217 18.45 15.71 -37.28
N GLY A 218 17.86 14.67 -37.88
CA GLY A 218 18.34 14.09 -39.14
C GLY A 218 18.25 15.07 -40.31
N ILE A 219 17.21 15.91 -40.36
CA ILE A 219 17.08 16.98 -41.36
C ILE A 219 18.07 18.12 -41.08
N ARG A 220 18.32 18.47 -39.81
CA ARG A 220 19.32 19.49 -39.44
C ARG A 220 20.76 19.06 -39.74
N ASN A 221 21.04 17.75 -39.75
CA ASN A 221 22.38 17.19 -40.00
C ASN A 221 22.60 16.70 -41.45
N GLY A 222 21.67 16.95 -42.38
CA GLY A 222 21.90 16.78 -43.82
C GLY A 222 22.53 18.03 -44.46
N PRO A 223 22.99 17.94 -45.72
CA PRO A 223 24.39 17.88 -46.18
C PRO A 223 25.28 19.14 -45.94
N TYR A 224 24.94 20.03 -45.01
CA TYR A 224 25.77 21.21 -44.66
C TYR A 224 26.51 21.07 -43.32
N GLY A 225 26.84 19.85 -42.91
CA GLY A 225 27.75 19.57 -41.79
C GLY A 225 29.11 19.11 -42.30
N GLY A 226 29.96 20.04 -42.73
CA GLY A 226 31.36 19.75 -43.07
C GLY A 226 32.11 19.21 -41.84
N PRO A 227 33.12 18.34 -42.03
CA PRO A 227 33.89 17.76 -40.92
C PRO A 227 34.59 18.86 -40.11
N PRO A 228 34.78 18.69 -38.79
CA PRO A 228 35.60 19.60 -38.02
C PRO A 228 37.01 19.60 -38.61
N GLY A 229 37.42 20.77 -39.11
CA GLY A 229 38.77 20.99 -39.61
C GLY A 229 39.78 20.63 -38.54
N LYS A 230 40.78 19.85 -38.93
CA LYS A 230 42.06 19.83 -38.23
C LYS A 230 42.64 21.23 -38.33
N SER A 231 42.85 21.88 -37.20
CA SER A 231 43.80 22.98 -37.07
C SER A 231 44.85 22.55 -36.08
N GLU A 232 46.09 22.70 -36.53
CA GLU A 232 47.38 22.43 -35.88
C GLU A 232 47.49 22.87 -34.42
#